data_AF-G0UAN6-F1
#
_entry.id   AF-G0UAN6-F1
#
_cell.length_a   1.000
_cell.length_b   1.000
_cell.length_c   1.000
_cell.angle_alpha   90.00
_cell.angle_beta   90.00
_cell.angle_gamma   90.00
#
_symmetry.space_group_name_H-M   'P 1'
#
loop_
_entity.id
_entity.type
_entity.pdbx_description
1 polymer ?
#
loop_
_entity_poly.entity_id
_entity_poly.type
_entity_poly.pdbx_seq_one_letter_code
_entity_poly.pdbx_strand_id
1 'polypeptide(L)'
;MVRFKTETDAPAHIPAANDDGGIQSFCPENTSLLSKSDIDDILNCYSSAEGGECGNGFIAANFVGYGPSRDDLLKIDEKLKAEDEQKLFSVSAGARGRKTPLNSHAAALPMFLQSEALVLRGHEQNFRHHMKELIELSECITMLCDGTLRQQASSQVGTSPGSAEGNNVTHGKNAYGLDGALFSPRLERDALSRMLRRVEDLERYVRAAAVERVRSAQRMVFASEVALRRHKIARKAATQSVKNGR
;
A
#
# COMPACT_ATOMS: atom_id res chain seq x y z
N MET A 1 5.00 -5.22 56.09
CA MET A 1 5.37 -6.58 55.66
C MET A 1 4.12 -7.22 55.06
N VAL A 2 3.96 -7.11 53.74
CA VAL A 2 2.71 -7.43 53.02
C VAL A 2 2.86 -8.81 52.38
N ARG A 3 2.03 -9.78 52.79
CA ARG A 3 2.03 -11.14 52.23
C ARG A 3 1.17 -11.17 50.97
N PHE A 4 1.77 -11.48 49.83
CA PHE A 4 1.05 -11.81 48.60
C PHE A 4 0.60 -13.28 48.66
N LYS A 5 -0.71 -13.51 48.54
CA LYS A 5 -1.27 -14.85 48.31
C LYS A 5 -1.14 -15.18 46.83
N THR A 6 -0.42 -16.24 46.51
CA THR A 6 -0.38 -16.86 45.18
C THR A 6 -1.56 -17.82 45.06
N GLU A 7 -2.65 -17.36 44.46
CA GLU A 7 -3.75 -18.21 44.01
C GLU A 7 -3.29 -18.98 42.77
N THR A 8 -3.35 -20.31 42.86
CA THR A 8 -2.87 -21.23 41.83
C THR A 8 -4.09 -21.69 41.05
N ASP A 9 -4.38 -20.99 39.95
CA ASP A 9 -5.47 -21.37 39.06
C ASP A 9 -5.09 -22.60 38.23
N ALA A 10 -5.92 -23.64 38.37
CA ALA A 10 -5.83 -24.86 37.56
C ALA A 10 -6.21 -24.57 36.09
N PRO A 11 -5.56 -25.20 35.11
CA PRO A 11 -5.88 -24.99 33.70
C PRO A 11 -7.26 -25.57 33.37
N ALA A 12 -8.18 -24.69 32.98
CA ALA A 12 -9.47 -25.07 32.42
C ALA A 12 -9.28 -25.89 31.14
N HIS A 13 -9.89 -27.07 31.12
CA HIS A 13 -9.92 -28.00 30.00
C HIS A 13 -10.70 -27.36 28.84
N ILE A 14 -10.01 -26.91 27.80
CA ILE A 14 -10.63 -26.37 26.58
C ILE A 14 -11.18 -27.56 25.77
N PRO A 15 -12.49 -27.65 25.51
CA PRO A 15 -13.02 -28.68 24.63
C PRO A 15 -12.60 -28.40 23.19
N ALA A 16 -12.08 -29.43 22.52
CA ALA A 16 -11.78 -29.39 21.09
C ALA A 16 -13.09 -29.19 20.31
N ALA A 17 -13.32 -27.95 19.87
CA ALA A 17 -14.39 -27.62 18.93
C ALA A 17 -13.99 -28.16 17.56
N ASN A 18 -14.84 -29.02 17.00
CA ASN A 18 -14.71 -29.52 15.64
C ASN A 18 -14.80 -28.33 14.67
N ASP A 19 -13.68 -28.10 13.98
CA ASP A 19 -13.38 -26.96 13.12
C ASP A 19 -13.97 -27.21 11.72
N ASP A 20 -15.29 -27.07 11.61
CA ASP A 20 -16.00 -26.95 10.31
C ASP A 20 -16.75 -25.60 10.24
N GLY A 21 -16.27 -24.64 11.05
CA GLY A 21 -16.70 -23.26 11.04
C GLY A 21 -16.12 -22.57 9.82
N GLY A 22 -16.79 -22.71 8.68
CA GLY A 22 -16.57 -21.85 7.52
C GLY A 22 -16.55 -20.40 7.99
N ILE A 23 -15.35 -19.81 8.00
CA ILE A 23 -15.13 -18.41 8.32
C ILE A 23 -15.95 -17.65 7.28
N GLN A 24 -17.18 -17.29 7.62
CA GLN A 24 -17.90 -16.24 6.93
C GLN A 24 -17.07 -15.00 7.21
N SER A 25 -16.13 -14.73 6.31
CA SER A 25 -15.40 -13.48 6.32
C SER A 25 -16.47 -12.41 6.23
N PHE A 26 -16.70 -11.71 7.33
CA PHE A 26 -17.37 -10.43 7.37
C PHE A 26 -16.49 -9.45 6.57
N CYS A 27 -16.48 -9.62 5.25
CA CYS A 27 -16.12 -8.58 4.32
C CYS A 27 -17.38 -7.71 4.29
N PRO A 28 -17.38 -6.52 4.92
CA PRO A 28 -18.51 -5.61 4.79
C PRO A 28 -18.78 -5.44 3.29
N GLU A 29 -19.97 -5.84 2.86
CA GLU A 29 -20.36 -5.81 1.47
C GLU A 29 -20.20 -4.36 0.96
N ASN A 30 -19.27 -4.17 0.02
CA ASN A 30 -19.23 -3.07 -0.94
C ASN A 30 -18.50 -1.76 -0.60
N THR A 31 -17.45 -1.74 0.23
CA THR A 31 -16.52 -0.57 0.26
C THR A 31 -15.30 -0.80 -0.61
N SER A 32 -15.50 -0.88 -1.93
CA SER A 32 -14.38 -0.73 -2.87
C SER A 32 -13.78 0.67 -2.68
N LEU A 33 -12.46 0.76 -2.47
CA LEU A 33 -11.73 2.04 -2.41
C LEU A 33 -11.15 2.41 -3.78
N LEU A 34 -11.40 1.59 -4.80
CA LEU A 34 -11.03 1.87 -6.17
C LEU A 34 -11.91 3.00 -6.71
N SER A 35 -11.26 4.05 -7.19
CA SER A 35 -11.93 5.08 -7.96
C SER A 35 -12.37 4.52 -9.32
N LYS A 36 -13.30 5.21 -9.98
CA LYS A 36 -13.67 4.86 -11.36
C LYS A 36 -12.47 4.89 -12.30
N SER A 37 -11.56 5.86 -12.13
CA SER A 37 -10.32 5.94 -12.90
C SER A 37 -9.41 4.74 -12.65
N ASP A 38 -9.26 4.27 -11.40
CA ASP A 38 -8.46 3.05 -11.14
C ASP A 38 -9.02 1.84 -11.91
N ILE A 39 -10.36 1.71 -11.95
CA ILE A 39 -11.03 0.63 -12.66
C ILE A 39 -10.81 0.77 -14.17
N ASP A 40 -11.03 1.97 -14.72
CA ASP A 40 -10.88 2.26 -16.14
C ASP A 40 -9.42 2.04 -16.59
N ASP A 41 -8.43 2.47 -15.80
CA ASP A 41 -7.00 2.26 -16.07
C ASP A 41 -6.65 0.77 -16.13
N ILE A 42 -7.13 -0.02 -15.15
CA ILE A 42 -6.93 -1.47 -15.16
C ILE A 42 -7.58 -2.07 -16.41
N LEU A 43 -8.83 -1.72 -16.73
CA LEU A 43 -9.51 -2.24 -17.91
C LEU A 43 -8.79 -1.86 -19.22
N ASN A 44 -8.30 -0.62 -19.32
CA ASN A 44 -7.56 -0.11 -20.48
C ASN A 44 -6.23 -0.84 -20.68
N CYS A 45 -5.48 -1.12 -19.61
CA CYS A 45 -4.26 -1.93 -19.68
C CYS A 45 -4.50 -3.30 -20.34
N TYR A 46 -5.70 -3.86 -20.21
CA TYR A 46 -6.05 -5.12 -20.86
C TYR A 46 -6.74 -4.94 -22.21
N SER A 47 -7.46 -3.85 -22.47
CA SER A 47 -8.16 -3.63 -23.74
C SER A 47 -7.22 -3.27 -24.90
N SER A 48 -6.16 -2.50 -24.65
CA SER A 48 -5.16 -2.14 -25.68
C SER A 48 -4.32 -3.34 -26.16
N ALA A 49 -4.45 -4.50 -25.51
CA ALA A 49 -3.78 -5.72 -25.92
C ALA A 49 -4.47 -6.43 -27.09
N GLU A 50 -5.76 -6.25 -27.33
CA GLU A 50 -6.50 -7.11 -28.27
C GLU A 50 -6.53 -6.60 -29.72
N GLY A 51 -6.05 -5.37 -29.97
CA GLY A 51 -6.13 -4.73 -31.28
C GLY A 51 -4.82 -4.13 -31.76
N GLY A 52 -4.06 -4.88 -32.57
CA GLY A 52 -3.18 -4.29 -33.58
C GLY A 52 -1.68 -4.32 -33.27
N GLU A 53 -0.96 -4.89 -34.24
CA GLU A 53 0.44 -4.64 -34.59
C GLU A 53 1.16 -3.63 -33.70
N CYS A 54 1.87 -4.14 -32.68
CA CYS A 54 2.82 -3.35 -31.91
C CYS A 54 4.01 -2.99 -32.82
N GLY A 55 3.89 -1.86 -33.52
CA GLY A 55 5.04 -1.10 -33.98
C GLY A 55 5.94 -0.83 -32.77
N ASN A 56 7.23 -1.06 -32.95
CA ASN A 56 8.29 -0.91 -31.95
C ASN A 56 8.31 0.51 -31.35
N GLY A 57 7.44 0.79 -30.40
CA GLY A 57 7.35 2.03 -29.65
C GLY A 57 7.57 1.74 -28.18
N PHE A 58 8.78 2.00 -27.72
CA PHE A 58 9.15 2.06 -26.32
C PHE A 58 8.15 2.94 -25.56
N ILE A 59 7.36 2.37 -24.64
CA ILE A 59 6.42 3.16 -23.82
C ILE A 59 7.19 3.78 -22.67
N ALA A 60 7.54 5.05 -22.85
CA ALA A 60 7.58 5.98 -21.74
C ALA A 60 6.13 6.35 -21.37
N ALA A 61 5.85 6.40 -20.08
CA ALA A 61 4.57 6.78 -19.50
C ALA A 61 4.07 8.15 -20.00
N ASN A 62 2.74 8.31 -19.95
CA ASN A 62 1.91 9.48 -20.32
C ASN A 62 1.45 9.51 -21.78
N PHE A 63 0.35 8.80 -22.08
CA PHE A 63 -0.43 9.05 -23.29
C PHE A 63 -1.89 9.35 -22.93
N VAL A 64 -2.22 10.64 -22.93
CA VAL A 64 -3.59 11.15 -22.96
C VAL A 64 -4.10 10.92 -24.39
N GLY A 65 -4.94 9.91 -24.58
CA GLY A 65 -5.59 9.62 -25.85
C GLY A 65 -7.08 9.40 -25.63
N TYR A 66 -7.91 10.21 -26.29
CA TYR A 66 -9.36 10.05 -26.33
C TYR A 66 -9.72 8.65 -26.86
N GLY A 67 -10.25 7.79 -25.99
CA GLY A 67 -10.87 6.53 -26.39
C GLY A 67 -12.28 6.75 -26.98
N PRO A 68 -12.76 5.84 -27.85
CA PRO A 68 -14.07 5.96 -28.47
C PRO A 68 -15.19 5.96 -27.42
N SER A 69 -16.25 6.74 -27.68
CA SER A 69 -17.40 6.85 -26.78
C SER A 69 -18.09 5.49 -26.63
N ARG A 70 -18.70 5.24 -25.47
CA ARG A 70 -19.50 4.04 -25.20
C ARG A 70 -20.59 3.80 -26.25
N ASP A 71 -21.06 4.86 -26.92
CA ASP A 71 -22.07 4.78 -27.98
C ASP A 71 -21.51 4.25 -29.32
N ASP A 72 -20.19 4.33 -29.54
CA ASP A 72 -19.54 3.78 -30.73
C ASP A 72 -19.33 2.26 -30.62
N LEU A 73 -19.16 1.74 -29.39
CA LEU A 73 -19.03 0.30 -29.14
C LEU A 73 -20.33 -0.47 -29.38
N LEU A 74 -21.51 0.15 -29.19
CA LEU A 74 -22.79 -0.49 -29.45
C LEU A 74 -23.13 -0.60 -30.95
N LYS A 75 -22.55 0.25 -31.81
CA LYS A 75 -22.76 0.20 -33.26
C LYS A 75 -21.94 -0.89 -33.97
N ILE A 76 -20.88 -1.39 -33.33
CA ILE A 76 -20.02 -2.44 -33.90
C ILE A 76 -20.73 -3.81 -33.81
N ASP A 77 -21.54 -4.03 -32.78
CA ASP A 77 -22.27 -5.29 -32.57
C ASP A 77 -23.45 -5.47 -33.55
N GLU A 78 -24.00 -4.37 -34.08
CA GLU A 78 -25.04 -4.40 -35.11
C GLU A 78 -24.46 -4.61 -36.53
N LYS A 79 -23.24 -4.14 -36.78
CA LYS A 79 -22.56 -4.34 -38.08
C LYS A 79 -21.99 -5.75 -38.27
N LEU A 80 -21.63 -6.45 -37.19
CA LEU A 80 -21.08 -7.81 -37.25
C LEU A 80 -22.12 -8.89 -37.60
N LYS A 81 -23.42 -8.57 -37.59
CA LYS A 81 -24.47 -9.50 -38.03
C LYS A 81 -24.80 -9.45 -39.53
N ALA A 82 -24.24 -8.50 -40.29
CA ALA A 82 -24.61 -8.29 -41.69
C ALA A 82 -23.59 -8.77 -42.73
N GLU A 83 -22.39 -9.22 -42.33
CA GLU A 83 -21.32 -9.56 -43.28
C GLU A 83 -20.98 -11.06 -43.37
N ASP A 84 -21.78 -11.95 -42.77
CA ASP A 84 -21.47 -13.38 -42.67
C ASP A 84 -21.83 -14.22 -43.93
N GLU A 85 -22.20 -13.60 -45.05
CA GLU A 85 -22.50 -14.32 -46.31
C GLU A 85 -21.58 -14.03 -47.51
N GLN A 86 -20.49 -13.29 -47.34
CA GLN A 86 -19.53 -13.07 -48.45
C GLN A 86 -18.07 -13.21 -48.04
N LYS A 87 -17.60 -14.45 -47.85
CA LYS A 87 -16.22 -14.88 -48.19
C LYS A 87 -16.02 -16.39 -47.99
N LEU A 88 -16.71 -17.18 -48.81
CA LEU A 88 -16.15 -18.44 -49.30
C LEU A 88 -15.13 -18.07 -50.41
N PHE A 89 -14.00 -18.77 -50.46
CA PHE A 89 -12.85 -18.59 -51.37
C PHE A 89 -11.77 -17.58 -50.94
N SER A 90 -10.83 -18.06 -50.14
CA SER A 90 -9.42 -18.14 -50.57
C SER A 90 -8.60 -18.95 -49.56
N VAL A 91 -8.45 -20.23 -49.87
CA VAL A 91 -7.33 -21.04 -49.37
C VAL A 91 -6.12 -20.68 -50.23
N SER A 92 -5.03 -20.19 -49.63
CA SER A 92 -3.71 -20.38 -50.23
C SER A 92 -2.66 -20.64 -49.15
N ALA A 93 -1.95 -21.74 -49.38
CA ALA A 93 -0.83 -22.21 -48.60
C ALA A 93 0.36 -21.27 -48.77
N GLY A 94 0.92 -20.83 -47.65
CA GLY A 94 2.08 -19.94 -47.60
C GLY A 94 2.75 -19.99 -46.24
N ALA A 95 3.20 -21.17 -45.83
CA ALA A 95 4.01 -21.36 -44.63
C ALA A 95 5.41 -20.74 -44.85
N ARG A 96 5.53 -19.42 -44.63
CA ARG A 96 6.81 -18.76 -44.37
C ARG A 96 6.75 -18.14 -42.99
N GLY A 97 7.60 -18.65 -42.10
CA GLY A 97 7.79 -18.30 -40.70
C GLY A 97 7.48 -16.84 -40.33
N ARG A 98 6.19 -16.54 -40.11
CA ARG A 98 5.79 -15.41 -39.30
C ARG A 98 6.22 -15.78 -37.88
N LYS A 99 7.25 -15.10 -37.38
CA LYS A 99 7.49 -14.96 -35.95
C LYS A 99 6.20 -14.36 -35.40
N THR A 100 5.30 -15.21 -34.91
CA THR A 100 4.11 -14.77 -34.18
C THR A 100 4.64 -13.86 -33.09
N PRO A 101 4.23 -12.58 -33.03
CA PRO A 101 4.71 -11.66 -32.00
C PRO A 101 4.52 -12.37 -30.66
N LEU A 102 5.64 -12.66 -30.00
CA LEU A 102 5.69 -13.46 -28.79
C LEU A 102 4.80 -12.78 -27.74
N ASN A 103 3.63 -13.36 -27.49
CA ASN A 103 2.82 -13.27 -26.27
C ASN A 103 3.07 -12.04 -25.36
N SER A 104 3.08 -10.82 -25.91
CA SER A 104 3.29 -9.59 -25.14
C SER A 104 2.19 -9.43 -24.09
N HIS A 105 1.02 -10.00 -24.36
CA HIS A 105 -0.14 -10.06 -23.47
C HIS A 105 0.05 -11.01 -22.28
N ALA A 106 0.82 -12.09 -22.44
CA ALA A 106 1.08 -13.02 -21.33
C ALA A 106 1.96 -12.38 -20.25
N ALA A 107 2.75 -11.38 -20.61
CA ALA A 107 3.62 -10.65 -19.69
C ALA A 107 2.94 -9.44 -19.03
N ALA A 108 1.86 -8.89 -19.60
CA ALA A 108 1.22 -7.66 -19.12
C ALA A 108 0.69 -7.78 -17.68
N LEU A 109 -0.08 -8.83 -17.36
CA LEU A 109 -0.57 -9.05 -16.00
C LEU A 109 0.57 -9.28 -15.01
N PRO A 110 1.54 -10.19 -15.25
CA PRO A 110 2.70 -10.35 -14.36
C PRO A 110 3.44 -9.04 -14.10
N MET A 111 3.68 -8.22 -15.12
CA MET A 111 4.35 -6.92 -14.95
C MET A 111 3.53 -5.96 -14.10
N PHE A 112 2.22 -5.86 -14.35
CA PHE A 112 1.32 -5.02 -13.55
C PHE A 112 1.28 -5.46 -12.07
N LEU A 113 1.15 -6.76 -11.81
CA LEU A 113 1.15 -7.29 -10.44
C LEU A 113 2.49 -7.06 -9.75
N GLN A 114 3.60 -7.18 -10.48
CA GLN A 114 4.93 -6.87 -9.95
C GLN A 114 5.09 -5.38 -9.61
N SER A 115 4.64 -4.48 -10.48
CA SER A 115 4.70 -3.03 -10.20
C SER A 115 3.83 -2.65 -9.00
N GLU A 116 2.60 -3.17 -8.91
CA GLU A 116 1.75 -2.93 -7.75
C GLU A 116 2.33 -3.55 -6.47
N ALA A 117 2.95 -4.73 -6.53
CA ALA A 117 3.62 -5.32 -5.36
C ALA A 117 4.83 -4.49 -4.89
N LEU A 118 5.49 -3.73 -5.77
CA LEU A 118 6.54 -2.78 -5.39
C LEU A 118 5.93 -1.52 -4.75
N VAL A 119 4.84 -0.98 -5.33
CA VAL A 119 4.09 0.15 -4.76
C VAL A 119 3.57 -0.19 -3.36
N LEU A 120 2.98 -1.37 -3.19
CA LEU A 120 2.49 -1.87 -1.90
C LEU A 120 3.60 -1.94 -0.84
N ARG A 121 4.79 -2.45 -1.22
CA ARG A 121 5.97 -2.48 -0.35
C ARG A 121 6.44 -1.07 0.05
N GLY A 122 6.43 -0.13 -0.88
CA GLY A 122 6.74 1.28 -0.58
C GLY A 122 5.77 1.88 0.44
N HIS A 123 4.46 1.69 0.24
CA HIS A 123 3.47 2.18 1.20
C HIS A 123 3.57 1.49 2.57
N GLU A 124 3.91 0.21 2.61
CA GLU A 124 4.16 -0.51 3.87
C GLU A 124 5.38 0.04 4.63
N GLN A 125 6.48 0.31 3.92
CA GLN A 125 7.66 0.92 4.53
C GLN A 125 7.35 2.30 5.11
N ASN A 126 6.64 3.15 4.35
CA ASN A 126 6.21 4.46 4.82
C ASN A 126 5.27 4.36 6.03
N PHE A 127 4.33 3.42 6.01
CA PHE A 127 3.44 3.16 7.13
C PHE A 127 4.22 2.79 8.40
N ARG A 128 5.17 1.84 8.31
CA ARG A 128 6.01 1.44 9.44
C ARG A 128 6.86 2.59 9.95
N HIS A 129 7.41 3.39 9.04
CA HIS A 129 8.22 4.57 9.38
C HIS A 129 7.40 5.61 10.16
N HIS A 130 6.24 6.03 9.64
CA HIS A 130 5.38 7.00 10.32
C HIS A 130 4.81 6.47 11.63
N MET A 131 4.46 5.18 11.71
CA MET A 131 4.01 4.57 12.96
C MET A 131 5.10 4.57 14.03
N LYS A 132 6.35 4.29 13.64
CA LYS A 132 7.49 4.35 14.56
C LYS A 132 7.69 5.78 15.11
N GLU A 133 7.72 6.77 14.23
CA GLU A 133 7.87 8.18 14.64
C GLU A 133 6.71 8.62 15.55
N LEU A 134 5.48 8.19 15.26
CA LEU A 134 4.30 8.47 16.07
C LEU A 134 4.43 7.89 17.49
N ILE A 135 4.89 6.64 17.61
CA ILE A 135 5.14 6.00 18.91
C ILE A 135 6.22 6.76 19.68
N GLU A 136 7.36 7.06 19.06
CA GLU A 136 8.47 7.79 19.69
C GLU A 136 8.05 9.19 20.18
N LEU A 137 7.27 9.92 19.37
CA LEU A 137 6.73 11.22 19.79
C LEU A 137 5.72 11.11 20.92
N SER A 138 4.84 10.10 20.87
CA SER A 138 3.87 9.87 21.96
C SER A 138 4.57 9.57 23.29
N GLU A 139 5.63 8.76 23.26
CA GLU A 139 6.45 8.46 24.44
C GLU A 139 7.13 9.73 24.97
N CYS A 140 7.70 10.55 24.08
CA CYS A 140 8.31 11.83 24.46
C CYS A 140 7.30 12.81 25.09
N ILE A 141 6.09 12.90 24.52
CA ILE A 141 4.99 13.71 25.10
C ILE A 141 4.63 13.19 26.49
N THR A 142 4.48 11.87 26.67
CA THR A 142 4.19 11.28 27.97
C THR A 142 5.29 11.61 28.99
N MET A 143 6.57 11.44 28.63
CA MET A 143 7.69 11.77 29.51
C MET A 143 7.78 13.27 29.87
N LEU A 144 7.36 14.16 28.95
CA LEU A 144 7.27 15.60 29.20
C LEU A 144 6.14 15.90 30.19
N CYS A 145 4.96 15.31 29.99
CA CYS A 145 3.77 15.49 30.83
C CYS A 145 3.96 14.95 32.25
N ASP A 146 4.59 13.79 32.40
CA ASP A 146 4.85 13.15 33.70
C ASP A 146 6.04 13.79 34.44
N GLY A 147 6.75 14.72 33.81
CA GLY A 147 7.92 15.38 34.37
C GLY A 147 9.16 14.49 34.48
N THR A 148 9.12 13.26 33.94
CA THR A 148 10.22 12.30 33.97
C THR A 148 11.48 12.86 33.29
N LEU A 149 11.31 13.61 32.19
CA LEU A 149 12.44 14.27 31.51
C LEU A 149 13.17 15.28 32.40
N ARG A 150 12.46 16.00 33.27
CA ARG A 150 13.06 16.94 34.23
C ARG A 150 13.86 16.22 35.33
N GLN A 151 13.42 15.03 35.74
CA GLN A 151 14.10 14.22 36.75
C GLN A 151 15.38 13.56 36.21
N GLN A 152 15.38 13.16 34.93
CA GLN A 152 16.58 12.61 34.29
C GLN A 152 17.67 13.67 34.08
N ALA A 153 17.30 14.87 33.65
CA ALA A 153 18.26 15.97 33.44
C ALA A 153 18.96 16.42 34.73
N SER A 154 18.28 16.37 35.87
CA SER A 154 18.86 16.74 37.17
C SER A 154 19.75 15.64 37.77
N SER A 155 19.57 14.38 37.37
CA SER A 155 20.35 13.24 37.88
C SER A 155 21.72 13.07 37.21
N GLN A 156 21.97 13.69 36.05
CA GLN A 156 23.21 13.50 35.28
C GLN A 156 24.39 14.38 35.75
N VAL A 157 24.16 15.36 36.64
CA VAL A 157 25.19 16.30 37.13
C VAL A 157 25.98 15.74 38.34
N GLY A 158 25.60 14.57 38.87
CA GLY A 158 26.14 14.05 40.14
C GLY A 158 27.37 13.13 40.08
N THR A 159 27.80 12.66 38.91
CA THR A 159 28.86 11.63 38.83
C THR A 159 29.85 11.91 37.70
N SER A 160 30.75 12.86 37.93
CA SER A 160 32.07 12.83 37.29
C SER A 160 33.05 12.22 38.30
N PRO A 161 33.42 10.93 38.17
CA PRO A 161 34.45 10.33 39.01
C PRO A 161 35.82 10.67 38.43
N GLY A 162 36.54 11.57 39.11
CA GLY A 162 37.99 11.68 39.00
C GLY A 162 38.52 12.57 37.89
N SER A 163 38.65 13.86 38.18
CA SER A 163 39.82 14.61 37.72
C SER A 163 40.34 15.39 38.91
N ALA A 164 41.31 14.79 39.58
CA ALA A 164 42.06 15.42 40.64
C ALA A 164 43.14 16.33 40.03
N GLU A 165 43.31 17.48 40.68
CA GLU A 165 44.48 18.36 40.67
C GLU A 165 44.58 19.43 39.56
N GLY A 166 44.36 20.68 40.01
CA GLY A 166 44.66 21.87 39.23
C GLY A 166 44.06 23.14 39.83
N ASN A 167 44.55 23.54 41.00
CA ASN A 167 44.24 24.80 41.68
C ASN A 167 44.26 26.01 40.72
N ASN A 168 43.25 26.88 40.77
CA ASN A 168 43.31 28.21 41.44
C ASN A 168 42.35 29.26 40.84
N VAL A 169 41.83 30.10 41.76
CA VAL A 169 41.58 31.55 41.61
C VAL A 169 40.19 32.00 41.11
N THR A 170 39.40 32.36 42.13
CA THR A 170 38.60 33.58 42.35
C THR A 170 37.22 33.80 41.71
N HIS A 171 36.24 33.82 42.62
CA HIS A 171 35.21 34.85 42.77
C HIS A 171 34.53 35.41 41.50
N GLY A 172 33.58 34.63 40.99
CA GLY A 172 32.40 35.13 40.28
C GLY A 172 31.13 34.72 41.02
N LYS A 173 30.83 35.37 42.15
CA LYS A 173 29.50 35.30 42.78
C LYS A 173 28.52 36.03 41.85
N ASN A 174 27.99 35.34 40.82
CA ASN A 174 26.79 35.69 40.03
C ASN A 174 26.44 34.63 38.96
N ALA A 175 26.75 33.34 39.17
CA ALA A 175 26.50 32.29 38.17
C ALA A 175 25.56 31.15 38.62
N TYR A 176 24.94 31.25 39.81
CA TYR A 176 24.02 30.23 40.33
C TYR A 176 22.56 30.59 40.03
N GLY A 177 22.21 30.67 38.74
CA GLY A 177 20.83 30.97 38.34
C GLY A 177 20.50 30.83 36.86
N LEU A 178 21.42 30.29 36.05
CA LEU A 178 21.26 30.20 34.59
C LEU A 178 20.99 28.77 34.08
N ASP A 179 21.22 27.73 34.89
CA ASP A 179 20.88 26.35 34.51
C ASP A 179 19.38 26.03 34.68
N GLY A 180 18.65 26.83 35.45
CA GLY A 180 17.18 26.80 35.52
C GLY A 180 16.49 27.64 34.43
N ALA A 181 17.24 28.43 33.66
CA ALA A 181 16.68 29.36 32.67
C ALA A 181 16.52 28.74 31.26
N LEU A 182 17.12 27.57 31.00
CA LEU A 182 17.03 26.89 29.70
C LEU A 182 15.66 26.23 29.44
N PHE A 183 14.85 26.02 30.49
CA PHE A 183 13.48 25.52 30.37
C PHE A 183 12.49 26.53 30.97
N SER A 184 12.31 27.65 30.27
CA SER A 184 11.14 28.49 30.52
C SER A 184 9.88 27.64 30.30
N PRO A 185 8.91 27.60 31.23
CA PRO A 185 7.65 26.87 31.04
C PRO A 185 6.91 27.23 29.75
N ARG A 186 7.18 28.44 29.22
CA ARG A 186 6.66 28.88 27.92
C ARG A 186 7.29 28.12 26.74
N LEU A 187 8.58 27.84 26.78
CA LEU A 187 9.30 27.09 25.74
C LEU A 187 8.86 25.63 25.73
N GLU A 188 8.68 25.02 26.90
CA GLU A 188 8.15 23.65 27.00
C GLU A 188 6.74 23.55 26.42
N ARG A 189 5.87 24.50 26.75
CA ARG A 189 4.51 24.54 26.21
C ARG A 189 4.48 24.73 24.69
N ASP A 190 5.37 25.57 24.15
CA ASP A 190 5.53 25.74 22.71
C ASP A 190 6.05 24.45 22.03
N ALA A 191 7.07 23.81 22.61
CA ALA A 191 7.59 22.54 22.13
C ALA A 191 6.51 21.44 22.12
N LEU A 192 5.77 21.31 23.23
CA LEU A 192 4.63 20.39 23.34
C LEU A 192 3.57 20.68 22.27
N SER A 193 3.26 21.96 22.04
CA SER A 193 2.29 22.36 21.01
C SER A 193 2.76 21.97 19.60
N ARG A 194 4.06 22.10 19.31
CA ARG A 194 4.66 21.64 18.05
C ARG A 194 4.65 20.12 17.91
N MET A 195 4.94 19.40 18.99
CA MET A 195 4.90 17.93 19.01
C MET A 195 3.48 17.41 18.78
N LEU A 196 2.47 18.00 19.42
CA LEU A 196 1.07 17.63 19.21
C LEU A 196 0.61 17.86 17.77
N ARG A 197 0.99 18.99 17.16
CA ARG A 197 0.72 19.21 15.72
C ARG A 197 1.40 18.17 14.84
N ARG A 198 2.65 17.81 15.17
CA ARG A 198 3.39 16.78 14.43
C ARG A 198 2.71 15.40 14.55
N VAL A 199 2.20 15.05 15.73
CA VAL A 199 1.40 13.83 15.95
C VAL A 199 0.17 13.82 15.05
N GLU A 200 -0.60 14.90 14.99
CA GLU A 200 -1.77 15.00 14.10
C GLU A 200 -1.39 14.81 12.62
N ASP A 201 -0.28 15.40 12.17
CA ASP A 201 0.20 15.24 10.80
C ASP A 201 0.62 13.78 10.52
N LEU A 202 1.31 13.12 11.46
CA LEU A 202 1.68 11.71 11.35
C LEU A 202 0.45 10.80 11.30
N GLU A 203 -0.58 11.06 12.10
CA GLU A 203 -1.84 10.32 12.02
C GLU A 203 -2.52 10.45 10.66
N ARG A 204 -2.44 11.64 10.03
CA ARG A 204 -2.92 11.82 8.64
C ARG A 204 -2.09 11.00 7.67
N TYR A 205 -0.76 11.01 7.79
CA TYR A 205 0.13 10.22 6.92
C TYR A 205 -0.07 8.71 7.08
N VAL A 206 -0.20 8.22 8.31
CA VAL A 206 -0.48 6.81 8.62
C VAL A 206 -1.80 6.38 7.99
N ARG A 207 -2.87 7.17 8.16
CA ARG A 207 -4.17 6.89 7.53
C ARG A 207 -4.09 6.87 6.02
N ALA A 208 -3.44 7.87 5.41
CA ALA A 208 -3.26 7.93 3.96
C ALA A 208 -2.47 6.71 3.44
N ALA A 209 -1.36 6.37 4.08
CA ALA A 209 -0.55 5.20 3.71
C ALA A 209 -1.33 3.89 3.85
N ALA A 210 -2.14 3.74 4.90
CA ALA A 210 -3.01 2.58 5.08
C ALA A 210 -4.05 2.44 3.95
N VAL A 211 -4.69 3.55 3.57
CA VAL A 211 -5.65 3.58 2.46
C VAL A 211 -4.99 3.16 1.14
N GLU A 212 -3.81 3.70 0.81
CA GLU A 212 -3.13 3.35 -0.44
C GLU A 212 -2.68 1.89 -0.48
N ARG A 213 -2.32 1.29 0.67
CA ARG A 213 -2.03 -0.16 0.74
C ARG A 213 -3.26 -0.99 0.37
N VAL A 214 -4.42 -0.64 0.92
CA VAL A 214 -5.67 -1.35 0.60
C VAL A 214 -6.04 -1.14 -0.87
N ARG A 215 -5.91 0.09 -1.39
CA ARG A 215 -6.19 0.38 -2.80
C ARG A 215 -5.28 -0.41 -3.75
N SER A 216 -3.97 -0.46 -3.48
CA SER A 216 -3.02 -1.25 -4.27
C SER A 216 -3.36 -2.75 -4.25
N ALA A 217 -3.68 -3.30 -3.08
CA ALA A 217 -4.13 -4.69 -2.96
C ALA A 217 -5.43 -4.95 -3.75
N GLN A 218 -6.40 -4.03 -3.69
CA GLN A 218 -7.65 -4.12 -4.45
C GLN A 218 -7.39 -4.08 -5.96
N ARG A 219 -6.49 -3.20 -6.44
CA ARG A 219 -6.10 -3.14 -7.86
C ARG A 219 -5.47 -4.46 -8.34
N MET A 220 -4.58 -5.05 -7.54
CA MET A 220 -3.98 -6.35 -7.84
C MET A 220 -5.02 -7.47 -7.94
N VAL A 221 -5.94 -7.57 -6.97
CA VAL A 221 -7.00 -8.57 -6.96
C VAL A 221 -7.93 -8.37 -8.16
N PHE A 222 -8.35 -7.12 -8.43
CA PHE A 222 -9.23 -6.81 -9.55
C PHE A 222 -8.57 -7.14 -10.91
N ALA A 223 -7.31 -6.77 -11.12
CA ALA A 223 -6.57 -7.09 -12.33
C ALA A 223 -6.43 -8.61 -12.54
N SER A 224 -6.16 -9.36 -11.46
CA SER A 224 -6.05 -10.82 -11.50
C SER A 224 -7.38 -11.48 -11.91
N GLU A 225 -8.48 -11.01 -11.35
CA GLU A 225 -9.83 -11.49 -11.67
C GLU A 225 -10.24 -11.16 -13.11
N VAL A 226 -9.95 -9.94 -13.58
CA VAL A 226 -10.19 -9.52 -14.97
C VAL A 226 -9.43 -10.42 -15.95
N ALA A 227 -8.15 -10.67 -15.68
CA ALA A 227 -7.34 -11.54 -16.52
C ALA A 227 -7.83 -12.98 -16.52
N LEU A 228 -8.23 -13.51 -15.36
CA LEU A 228 -8.81 -14.87 -15.25
C LEU A 228 -10.10 -15.00 -16.06
N ARG A 229 -11.00 -14.00 -15.98
CA ARG A 229 -12.26 -13.98 -16.74
C ARG A 229 -12.01 -13.93 -18.24
N ARG A 230 -11.09 -13.08 -18.70
CA ARG A 230 -10.71 -13.02 -20.12
C ARG A 230 -10.15 -14.34 -20.61
N HIS A 231 -9.26 -14.97 -19.84
CA HIS A 231 -8.70 -16.27 -20.19
C HIS A 231 -9.79 -17.36 -20.29
N LYS A 232 -10.81 -17.32 -19.42
CA LYS A 232 -11.96 -18.23 -19.47
C LYS A 232 -12.82 -18.01 -20.72
N ILE A 233 -13.05 -16.76 -21.11
CA ILE A 233 -13.79 -16.40 -22.32
C ILE A 233 -13.04 -16.86 -23.58
N ALA A 234 -11.74 -16.56 -23.67
CA ALA A 234 -10.90 -16.98 -24.80
C ALA A 234 -10.89 -18.51 -25.00
N ARG A 235 -10.79 -19.28 -23.90
CA ARG A 235 -10.88 -20.76 -23.96
C ARG A 235 -12.22 -21.24 -24.51
N LYS A 236 -13.34 -20.65 -24.07
CA LYS A 236 -14.68 -21.02 -24.56
C LYS A 236 -14.81 -20.75 -26.07
N ALA A 237 -14.37 -19.58 -26.54
CA ALA A 237 -14.39 -19.24 -27.96
C ALA A 237 -13.56 -20.22 -28.82
N ALA A 238 -12.36 -20.58 -28.37
CA ALA A 238 -11.51 -21.54 -29.06
C ALA A 238 -12.18 -22.93 -29.18
N THR A 239 -12.85 -23.40 -28.12
CA THR A 239 -13.56 -24.70 -28.18
C THR A 239 -14.80 -24.71 -29.07
N GLN A 240 -15.44 -23.55 -29.30
CA GLN A 240 -16.58 -23.44 -30.22
C GLN A 240 -16.14 -23.45 -31.68
N SER A 241 -15.03 -22.78 -32.01
CA SER A 241 -14.46 -22.79 -33.37
C SER A 241 -14.18 -24.21 -33.88
N VAL A 242 -13.72 -25.12 -33.02
CA VAL A 242 -13.46 -26.53 -33.38
C VAL A 242 -14.74 -27.30 -33.74
N LYS A 243 -15.88 -26.94 -33.14
CA LYS A 243 -17.16 -27.65 -33.35
C LYS A 243 -17.85 -27.26 -34.67
N ASN A 244 -17.65 -26.03 -35.13
CA ASN A 244 -18.30 -25.52 -36.36
C ASN A 244 -17.51 -25.84 -37.64
N GLY A 245 -16.29 -26.39 -37.52
CA GLY A 245 -15.43 -26.76 -38.64
C GLY A 245 -15.48 -28.24 -39.04
N ARG A 246 -16.45 -29.01 -38.55
CA ARG A 246 -16.73 -30.40 -38.94
C ARG A 246 -18.13 -30.50 -39.51
#